data_AF-A0A522AN93-F1
#
_entry.id   AF-A0A522AN93-F1
#
_cell.length_a   1.000
_cell.length_b   1.000
_cell.length_c   1.000
_cell.angle_alpha   90.00
_cell.angle_beta   90.00
_cell.angle_gamma   90.00
#
_symmetry.space_group_name_H-M   'P 1'
#
loop_
_entity.id
_entity.type
_entity.pdbx_description
1 polymer ?
#
loop_
_entity_poly.entity_id
_entity_poly.type
_entity_poly.pdbx_seq_one_letter_code
_entity_poly.pdbx_strand_id
1 'polypeptide(L)'
;MALSGTDLINQFELYFDGADKNNSSLYLCVDNTLGDAGAQRIIAALRHAGLWSDAAAKTVPAEQKPMYAEQMKFIGQRPGHFEGETFHIAAYDHPKFPSNPQRWQAWQDFVAKTYS
;
A
#
# COMPACT_ATOMS: atom_id res chain seq x y z
N MET A 1 14.74 -12.83 0.44
CA MET A 1 13.47 -13.57 0.64
C MET A 1 12.33 -12.64 0.25
N ALA A 2 11.25 -13.16 -0.33
CA ALA A 2 10.06 -12.35 -0.57
C ALA A 2 9.32 -12.12 0.76
N LEU A 3 8.94 -10.88 1.05
CA LEU A 3 8.13 -10.55 2.24
C LEU A 3 6.75 -11.21 2.12
N SER A 4 6.28 -11.82 3.21
CA SER A 4 4.89 -12.27 3.31
C SER A 4 3.95 -11.07 3.54
N GLY A 5 2.64 -11.28 3.32
CA GLY A 5 1.64 -10.26 3.68
C GLY A 5 1.69 -9.89 5.17
N THR A 6 1.92 -10.86 6.05
CA THR A 6 2.06 -10.59 7.49
C THR A 6 3.34 -9.82 7.82
N ASP A 7 4.44 -10.04 7.09
CA ASP A 7 5.67 -9.26 7.28
C ASP A 7 5.43 -7.79 6.91
N LEU A 8 4.75 -7.54 5.79
CA LEU A 8 4.40 -6.19 5.35
C LEU A 8 3.53 -5.47 6.38
N ILE A 9 2.53 -6.16 6.95
CA ILE A 9 1.66 -5.58 7.98
C ILE A 9 2.46 -5.24 9.26
N ASN A 10 3.33 -6.14 9.70
CA ASN A 10 4.00 -6.01 10.99
C ASN A 10 5.20 -5.08 10.97
N GLN A 11 5.94 -5.02 9.85
CA GLN A 11 7.24 -4.35 9.79
C GLN A 11 7.17 -2.94 9.19
N PHE A 12 6.10 -2.60 8.46
CA PHE A 12 5.97 -1.33 7.74
C PHE A 12 4.81 -0.50 8.28
N GLU A 13 4.87 0.80 8.06
CA GLU A 13 3.71 1.67 8.16
C GLU A 13 2.84 1.50 6.92
N LEU A 14 1.54 1.22 7.13
CA LEU A 14 0.61 0.96 6.04
C LEU A 14 -0.29 2.16 5.81
N TYR A 15 -0.17 2.76 4.63
CA TYR A 15 -1.02 3.84 4.16
C TYR A 15 -2.07 3.32 3.17
N PHE A 16 -3.31 3.76 3.30
CA PHE A 16 -4.39 3.39 2.37
C PHE A 16 -5.38 4.54 2.12
N ASP A 17 -6.06 4.47 0.98
CA ASP A 17 -7.09 5.42 0.60
C ASP A 17 -8.45 4.97 1.16
N GLY A 18 -8.84 5.60 2.27
CA GLY A 18 -10.11 5.29 2.93
C GLY A 18 -11.35 5.84 2.23
N ALA A 19 -11.22 6.59 1.13
CA ALA A 19 -12.33 7.21 0.41
C ALA A 19 -12.62 6.53 -0.95
N ASP A 20 -11.61 5.97 -1.64
CA ASP A 20 -11.83 5.13 -2.83
C ASP A 20 -11.99 3.65 -2.42
N LYS A 21 -13.21 3.12 -2.59
CA LYS A 21 -13.51 1.70 -2.34
C LYS A 21 -12.68 0.76 -3.21
N ASN A 22 -12.23 1.19 -4.39
CA ASN A 22 -11.37 0.36 -5.24
C ASN A 22 -9.94 0.22 -4.68
N ASN A 23 -9.55 1.12 -3.77
CA ASN A 23 -8.26 1.09 -3.06
C ASN A 23 -8.38 0.51 -1.65
N SER A 24 -9.59 0.12 -1.21
CA SER A 24 -9.85 -0.28 0.18
C SER A 24 -9.09 -1.54 0.64
N SER A 25 -8.47 -2.25 -0.30
CA SER A 25 -7.66 -3.44 -0.09
C SER A 25 -6.19 -3.27 -0.53
N LEU A 26 -5.80 -2.04 -0.88
CA LEU A 26 -4.47 -1.69 -1.38
C LEU A 26 -3.74 -0.80 -0.38
N TYR A 27 -2.46 -1.10 -0.17
CA TYR A 27 -1.65 -0.46 0.85
C TYR A 27 -0.30 -0.06 0.27
N LEU A 28 0.13 1.15 0.60
CA LEU A 28 1.51 1.58 0.50
C LEU A 28 2.20 1.25 1.83
N CYS A 29 3.23 0.41 1.77
CA CYS A 29 4.02 -0.05 2.91
C CYS A 29 5.37 0.67 2.88
N VAL A 30 5.61 1.50 3.89
CA VAL A 30 6.80 2.35 4.00
C VAL A 30 7.45 2.11 5.37
N ASP A 31 8.78 2.01 5.39
CA ASP A 31 9.52 1.88 6.64
C ASP A 31 9.96 3.24 7.19
N ASN A 32 10.75 3.22 8.25
CA ASN A 32 11.21 4.44 8.91
C ASN A 32 12.26 5.22 8.11
N THR A 33 12.92 4.64 7.09
CA THR A 33 13.97 5.36 6.34
C THR A 33 13.33 6.38 5.40
N LEU A 34 12.26 5.98 4.71
CA LEU A 34 11.49 6.90 3.88
C LEU A 34 10.52 7.77 4.71
N GLY A 35 9.92 7.17 5.75
CA GLY A 35 9.01 7.83 6.68
C GLY A 35 7.76 8.45 6.04
N ASP A 36 7.03 9.23 6.82
CA ASP A 36 5.77 9.84 6.37
C ASP A 36 5.98 10.83 5.21
N ALA A 37 7.04 11.64 5.26
CA ALA A 37 7.32 12.61 4.21
C ALA A 37 7.50 11.96 2.83
N GLY A 38 8.21 10.83 2.78
CA GLY A 38 8.36 10.06 1.55
C GLY A 38 7.06 9.37 1.14
N ALA A 39 6.33 8.78 2.10
CA ALA A 39 5.01 8.20 1.84
C ALA A 39 4.06 9.21 1.20
N GLN A 40 3.96 10.43 1.74
CA GLN A 40 3.09 11.48 1.20
C GLN A 40 3.48 11.89 -0.23
N ARG A 41 4.77 11.86 -0.58
CA ARG A 41 5.23 12.16 -1.96
C ARG A 41 4.85 11.05 -2.94
N ILE A 42 4.95 9.79 -2.53
CA ILE A 42 4.47 8.65 -3.34
C ILE A 42 2.96 8.71 -3.50
N ILE A 43 2.22 9.00 -2.42
CA ILE A 43 0.76 9.16 -2.44
C ILE A 43 0.35 10.31 -3.36
N ALA A 44 1.05 11.45 -3.32
CA ALA A 44 0.80 12.55 -4.23
C ALA A 44 0.97 12.12 -5.70
N ALA A 45 1.99 11.33 -6.01
CA ALA A 45 2.18 10.79 -7.36
C ALA A 45 1.05 9.82 -7.76
N LEU A 46 0.58 8.95 -6.85
CA LEU A 46 -0.60 8.10 -7.07
C LEU A 46 -1.87 8.92 -7.30
N ARG A 47 -2.07 10.02 -6.57
CA ARG A 47 -3.19 10.97 -6.80
C ARG A 47 -3.12 11.60 -8.18
N HIS A 48 -1.96 12.10 -8.58
CA HIS A 48 -1.75 12.65 -9.93
C HIS A 48 -2.02 11.63 -11.04
N ALA A 49 -1.81 10.34 -10.77
CA ALA A 49 -2.12 9.25 -11.69
C ALA A 49 -3.61 8.79 -11.64
N GLY A 50 -4.44 9.38 -10.80
CA GLY A 50 -5.84 8.95 -10.60
C GLY A 50 -5.97 7.58 -9.90
N LEU A 51 -4.92 7.16 -9.20
CA LEU A 51 -4.84 5.89 -8.46
C LEU A 51 -5.08 6.05 -6.97
N TRP A 52 -5.26 7.28 -6.50
CA TRP A 52 -5.62 7.65 -5.14
C TRP A 52 -6.54 8.87 -5.18
N SER A 53 -7.52 8.96 -4.29
CA SER A 53 -8.44 10.09 -4.17
C SER A 53 -7.79 11.35 -3.55
N ASP A 54 -8.47 12.49 -3.61
CA ASP A 54 -7.99 13.71 -2.94
C ASP A 54 -8.10 13.65 -1.39
N ALA A 55 -8.66 12.56 -0.84
CA ALA A 55 -8.78 12.40 0.59
C ALA A 55 -7.42 12.15 1.27
N ALA A 56 -7.31 12.56 2.53
CA ALA A 56 -6.14 12.26 3.35
C ALA A 56 -5.92 10.75 3.45
N ALA A 57 -4.66 10.34 3.36
CA ALA A 57 -4.27 8.95 3.55
C ALA A 57 -4.54 8.54 4.99
N LYS A 58 -5.04 7.32 5.17
CA LYS A 58 -5.21 6.71 6.50
C LYS A 58 -4.08 5.73 6.75
N THR A 59 -3.77 5.51 8.01
CA THR A 59 -2.82 4.49 8.44
C THR A 59 -3.49 3.37 9.21
N VAL A 60 -2.81 2.23 9.31
CA VAL A 60 -3.20 1.13 10.21
C VAL A 60 -2.42 1.28 11.53
N PRO A 61 -3.08 1.67 12.63
CA PRO A 61 -2.42 1.83 13.92
C PRO A 61 -1.77 0.53 14.40
N ALA A 62 -0.69 0.64 15.16
CA ALA A 62 0.08 -0.51 15.64
C ALA A 62 -0.78 -1.52 16.40
N GLU A 63 -1.73 -1.03 17.21
CA GLU A 63 -2.67 -1.87 17.96
C GLU A 63 -3.64 -2.67 17.07
N GLN A 64 -3.86 -2.24 15.82
CA GLN A 64 -4.73 -2.93 14.86
C GLN A 64 -3.97 -3.90 13.95
N LYS A 65 -2.64 -3.80 13.86
CA LYS A 65 -1.82 -4.67 12.99
C LYS A 65 -2.03 -6.17 13.22
N PRO A 66 -2.11 -6.70 14.47
CA PRO A 66 -2.36 -8.12 14.69
C PRO A 66 -3.69 -8.59 14.08
N MET A 67 -4.75 -7.81 14.27
CA MET A 67 -6.07 -8.11 13.69
C MET A 67 -6.04 -8.10 12.16
N TYR A 68 -5.32 -7.13 11.56
CA TYR A 68 -5.15 -7.08 10.11
C TYR A 68 -4.38 -8.29 9.58
N ALA A 69 -3.28 -8.67 10.25
CA ALA A 69 -2.48 -9.83 9.87
C ALA A 69 -3.28 -11.14 9.89
N GLU A 70 -4.23 -11.29 10.81
CA GLU A 70 -5.10 -12.46 10.91
C GLU A 70 -6.25 -12.47 9.89
N GLN A 71 -6.85 -11.31 9.61
CA GLN A 71 -8.09 -11.22 8.82
C GLN A 71 -7.86 -11.03 7.32
N MET A 72 -6.69 -10.55 6.92
CA MET A 72 -6.42 -10.18 5.53
C MET A 72 -5.81 -11.33 4.75
N LYS A 73 -6.42 -11.68 3.62
CA LYS A 73 -5.87 -12.66 2.70
C LYS A 73 -4.89 -11.97 1.76
N PHE A 74 -3.61 -12.30 1.86
CA PHE A 74 -2.59 -11.74 0.98
C PHE A 74 -2.81 -12.14 -0.48
N ILE A 75 -2.78 -11.16 -1.38
CA ILE A 75 -2.88 -11.35 -2.84
C ILE A 75 -1.52 -11.21 -3.51
N GLY A 76 -0.75 -10.18 -3.14
CA GLY A 76 0.57 -9.95 -3.69
C GLY A 76 1.20 -8.65 -3.22
N GLN A 77 2.47 -8.49 -3.54
CA GLN A 77 3.22 -7.26 -3.30
C GLN A 77 4.15 -6.96 -4.47
N ARG A 78 4.53 -5.69 -4.60
CA ARG A 78 5.57 -5.26 -5.52
C ARG A 78 6.46 -4.20 -4.85
N PRO A 79 7.79 -4.32 -4.93
CA PRO A 79 8.68 -3.25 -4.48
C PRO A 79 8.72 -2.10 -5.49
N GLY A 80 9.00 -0.90 -4.98
CA GLY A 80 9.43 0.26 -5.77
C GLY A 80 10.57 0.98 -5.05
N HIS A 81 11.35 1.75 -5.80
CA HIS A 81 12.48 2.51 -5.28
C HIS A 81 12.22 4.01 -5.38
N PHE A 82 12.39 4.72 -4.27
CA PHE A 82 12.24 6.18 -4.22
C PHE A 82 13.37 6.77 -3.37
N GLU A 83 14.12 7.72 -3.95
CA GLU A 83 15.24 8.41 -3.28
C GLU A 83 16.32 7.47 -2.69
N GLY A 84 16.52 6.31 -3.32
CA GLY A 84 17.50 5.31 -2.88
C GLY A 84 16.98 4.30 -1.87
N GLU A 85 15.75 4.49 -1.37
CA GLU A 85 15.09 3.61 -0.41
C GLU A 85 14.03 2.74 -1.10
N THR A 86 13.69 1.62 -0.46
CA THR A 86 12.67 0.69 -0.97
C THR A 86 11.36 0.90 -0.24
N PHE A 87 10.27 0.99 -1.00
CA PHE A 87 8.91 0.85 -0.47
C PHE A 87 8.21 -0.34 -1.13
N HIS A 88 7.09 -0.76 -0.56
CA HIS A 88 6.27 -1.82 -1.15
C HIS A 88 4.84 -1.35 -1.37
N ILE A 89 4.23 -1.82 -2.45
CA ILE A 89 2.76 -1.83 -2.57
C ILE A 89 2.26 -3.23 -2.30
N ALA A 90 1.15 -3.34 -1.59
CA ALA A 90 0.57 -4.62 -1.20
C ALA A 90 -0.93 -4.65 -1.49
N ALA A 91 -1.40 -5.78 -1.99
CA ALA A 91 -2.80 -6.08 -2.17
C ALA A 91 -3.22 -7.21 -1.24
N TYR A 92 -4.36 -7.02 -0.60
CA TYR A 92 -5.04 -8.03 0.20
C TYR A 92 -6.47 -8.21 -0.31
N ASP A 93 -7.14 -9.21 0.22
CA ASP A 93 -8.55 -9.47 0.04
C ASP A 93 -9.22 -9.64 1.41
N HIS A 94 -10.42 -9.09 1.55
CA HIS A 94 -11.17 -9.12 2.80
C HIS A 94 -12.68 -9.12 2.48
N PRO A 95 -13.54 -9.87 3.20
CA PRO A 95 -14.96 -9.98 2.88
C PRO A 95 -15.72 -8.65 2.80
N LYS A 96 -15.32 -7.64 3.60
CA LYS A 96 -15.92 -6.29 3.57
C LYS A 96 -15.30 -5.37 2.52
N PHE A 97 -14.06 -5.65 2.12
CA PHE A 97 -13.24 -4.81 1.24
C PHE A 97 -12.52 -5.71 0.25
N PRO A 98 -13.26 -6.26 -0.73
CA PRO A 98 -12.71 -7.23 -1.66
C PRO A 98 -11.66 -6.59 -2.55
N SER A 99 -10.65 -7.39 -2.93
CA SER A 99 -9.61 -6.92 -3.83
C SER A 99 -10.17 -6.57 -5.20
N ASN A 100 -9.75 -5.42 -5.74
CA ASN A 100 -10.04 -5.04 -7.12
C ASN A 100 -8.83 -5.37 -8.01
N PRO A 101 -8.88 -6.42 -8.86
CA PRO A 101 -7.74 -6.84 -9.66
C PRO A 101 -7.28 -5.79 -10.67
N GLN A 102 -8.22 -5.04 -11.28
CA GLN A 102 -7.88 -3.99 -12.23
C GLN A 102 -7.14 -2.84 -11.54
N ARG A 103 -7.58 -2.45 -10.34
CA ARG A 103 -6.91 -1.40 -9.57
C ARG A 103 -5.54 -1.86 -9.08
N TRP A 104 -5.42 -3.11 -8.62
CA TRP A 104 -4.15 -3.69 -8.25
C TRP A 104 -3.16 -3.71 -9.42
N GLN A 105 -3.60 -4.12 -10.60
CA GLN A 105 -2.76 -4.07 -11.81
C GLN A 105 -2.30 -2.64 -12.13
N ALA A 106 -3.20 -1.66 -12.05
CA ALA A 106 -2.86 -0.27 -12.33
C ALA A 106 -1.79 0.29 -11.35
N TRP A 107 -1.84 -0.08 -10.06
CA TRP A 107 -0.78 0.25 -9.10
C TRP A 107 0.56 -0.38 -9.47
N GLN A 108 0.56 -1.67 -9.83
CA GLN A 108 1.77 -2.37 -10.24
C GLN A 108 2.40 -1.73 -11.48
N ASP A 109 1.59 -1.39 -12.49
CA ASP A 109 2.06 -0.76 -13.73
C ASP A 109 2.63 0.64 -13.46
N PHE A 110 1.98 1.41 -12.59
CA PHE A 110 2.45 2.72 -12.18
C PHE A 110 3.80 2.65 -11.46
N VAL A 111 3.94 1.74 -10.48
CA VAL A 111 5.20 1.54 -9.75
C VAL A 111 6.29 1.04 -10.68
N ALA A 112 5.99 0.08 -11.56
CA ALA A 112 6.95 -0.43 -12.55
C ALA A 112 7.48 0.66 -13.48
N LYS A 113 6.64 1.63 -13.86
CA LYS A 113 6.98 2.71 -14.77
C LYS A 113 7.74 3.85 -14.09
N THR A 114 7.42 4.13 -12.83
CA THR A 114 7.83 5.38 -12.15
C THR A 114 8.94 5.15 -11.12
N TYR A 115 9.01 3.97 -10.54
CA TYR A 115 9.84 3.64 -9.37
C TYR A 115 10.57 2.30 -9.55
N SER A 116 10.96 1.96 -10.78
CA SER A 116 11.75 0.76 -11.09
C SER A 116 13.13 0.83 -10.46
#